data_AF-A0A1I1P8A7-F1
#
_entry.id   AF-A0A1I1P8A7-F1
#
_cell.length_a   1.000
_cell.length_b   1.000
_cell.length_c   1.000
_cell.angle_alpha   90.00
_cell.angle_beta   90.00
_cell.angle_gamma   90.00
#
_symmetry.space_group_name_H-M   'P 1'
#
loop_
_entity.id
_entity.type
_entity.pdbx_description
1 polymer ?
#
loop_
_entity_poly.entity_id
_entity_poly.type
_entity_poly.pdbx_seq_one_letter_code
_entity_poly.pdbx_strand_id
1 'polypeptide(L)'
;MNQCTYRQLHDALLDYQGDRAYAEVLLPWLQANTDQHLWLRSINQREGKPIPSVKEDELWDLYALSRVFDLLLLRFQDGGAEADWDGPHISTDEFLEFTKAFGLTVVTPTSYSAFYHEVVKVELSDKLSRAPAIKAYRWPCVMLGNLLILRGGVELTSGANILSPDVAENSTLYWTYRRKGRPHQDLSHGWGSNSQWRTAFRRDYVIGNVQYFNVDGKQDLQAKGEKLTRILESDPELTLEERVELLTNRCFVKCAKPHDELWPYDDRFQIALS
;
A
#
# COMPACT_ATOMS: atom_id res chain seq x y z
N MET A 1 -32.47 6.33 -3.19
CA MET A 1 -31.52 5.70 -2.25
C MET A 1 -30.29 6.59 -2.22
N ASN A 2 -29.85 7.06 -1.04
CA ASN A 2 -28.65 7.88 -0.93
C ASN A 2 -27.42 6.98 -1.11
N GLN A 3 -26.60 7.28 -2.10
CA GLN A 3 -25.31 6.63 -2.31
C GLN A 3 -24.37 6.98 -1.14
N CYS A 4 -23.69 5.98 -0.58
CA CYS A 4 -22.68 6.15 0.45
C CYS A 4 -21.26 6.07 -0.14
N THR A 5 -20.35 6.92 0.34
CA THR A 5 -18.96 6.96 -0.10
C THR A 5 -18.09 5.95 0.65
N TYR A 6 -16.87 5.68 0.16
CA TYR A 6 -15.89 4.85 0.88
C TYR A 6 -15.50 5.42 2.23
N ARG A 7 -15.49 6.76 2.37
CA ARG A 7 -15.32 7.42 3.67
C ARG A 7 -16.41 6.97 4.65
N GLN A 8 -17.66 6.98 4.23
CA GLN A 8 -18.76 6.55 5.10
C GLN A 8 -18.68 5.06 5.43
N LEU A 9 -18.16 4.23 4.52
CA LEU A 9 -17.88 2.82 4.80
C LEU A 9 -16.77 2.66 5.86
N HIS A 10 -15.68 3.41 5.72
CA HIS A 10 -14.59 3.44 6.69
C HIS A 10 -15.11 3.84 8.07
N ASP A 11 -15.90 4.92 8.16
CA ASP A 11 -16.46 5.41 9.41
C ASP A 11 -17.44 4.37 10.01
N ALA A 12 -18.28 3.74 9.19
CA ALA A 12 -19.17 2.67 9.62
C ALA A 12 -18.41 1.45 10.19
N LEU A 13 -17.26 1.10 9.61
CA LEU A 13 -16.41 0.01 10.12
C LEU A 13 -15.74 0.35 11.46
N LEU A 14 -15.39 1.62 11.68
CA LEU A 14 -14.85 2.09 12.96
C LEU A 14 -15.91 2.09 14.07
N ASP A 15 -17.13 2.52 13.73
CA ASP A 15 -18.24 2.60 14.69
C ASP A 15 -18.85 1.23 15.00
N TYR A 16 -18.62 0.23 14.14
CA TYR A 16 -19.20 -1.10 14.28
C TYR A 16 -18.62 -1.89 15.47
N GLN A 17 -19.50 -2.33 16.36
CA GLN A 17 -19.16 -3.07 17.59
C GLN A 17 -19.53 -4.57 17.54
N GLY A 18 -20.05 -5.05 16.41
CA GLY A 18 -20.43 -6.46 16.24
C GLY A 18 -19.27 -7.34 15.77
N ASP A 19 -19.56 -8.62 15.56
CA ASP A 19 -18.60 -9.67 15.20
C ASP A 19 -18.71 -10.17 13.75
N ARG A 20 -19.64 -9.62 12.96
CA ARG A 20 -19.93 -10.03 11.57
C ARG A 20 -19.83 -8.86 10.61
N ALA A 21 -18.67 -8.20 10.57
CA ALA A 21 -18.48 -6.98 9.78
C ALA A 21 -18.80 -7.18 8.29
N TYR A 22 -18.49 -8.36 7.73
CA TYR A 22 -18.85 -8.65 6.34
C TYR A 22 -20.35 -8.68 6.10
N ALA A 23 -21.09 -9.49 6.86
CA ALA A 23 -22.52 -9.67 6.66
C ALA A 23 -23.35 -8.44 7.06
N GLU A 24 -22.91 -7.68 8.07
CA GLU A 24 -23.69 -6.59 8.67
C GLU A 24 -23.30 -5.20 8.17
N VAL A 25 -22.08 -5.01 7.65
CA VAL A 25 -21.59 -3.70 7.17
C VAL A 25 -21.21 -3.76 5.70
N LEU A 26 -20.28 -4.64 5.32
CA LEU A 26 -19.71 -4.65 3.98
C LEU A 26 -20.72 -5.06 2.91
N LEU A 27 -21.40 -6.20 3.08
CA LEU A 27 -22.36 -6.72 2.11
C LEU A 27 -23.56 -5.79 1.90
N PRO A 28 -24.22 -5.24 2.95
CA PRO A 28 -25.27 -4.25 2.77
C PRO A 28 -24.77 -2.99 2.04
N TRP A 29 -23.56 -2.53 2.34
CA TRP A 29 -22.97 -1.38 1.65
C TRP A 29 -22.74 -1.69 0.17
N LEU A 30 -22.19 -2.86 -0.18
CA LEU A 30 -21.98 -3.27 -1.57
C LEU A 30 -23.31 -3.29 -2.35
N GLN A 31 -24.37 -3.82 -1.75
CA GLN A 31 -25.71 -3.89 -2.37
C GLN A 31 -26.33 -2.50 -2.59
N ALA A 32 -26.08 -1.56 -1.68
CA ALA A 32 -26.59 -0.20 -1.77
C ALA A 32 -25.78 0.70 -2.73
N ASN A 33 -24.55 0.31 -3.10
CA ASN A 33 -23.58 1.17 -3.80
C ASN A 33 -23.06 0.55 -5.10
N THR A 34 -23.93 -0.06 -5.91
CA THR A 34 -23.56 -0.73 -7.16
C THR A 34 -22.80 0.16 -8.15
N ASP A 35 -23.05 1.47 -8.14
CA ASP A 35 -22.38 2.43 -9.01
C ASP A 35 -20.87 2.57 -8.71
N GLN A 36 -20.47 2.33 -7.46
CA GLN A 36 -19.07 2.35 -7.05
C GLN A 36 -18.25 1.25 -7.74
N HIS A 37 -18.87 0.09 -7.99
CA HIS A 37 -18.24 -1.00 -8.73
C HIS A 37 -18.07 -0.65 -10.21
N LEU A 38 -19.08 0.00 -10.80
CA LEU A 38 -19.01 0.46 -12.19
C LEU A 38 -17.93 1.52 -12.36
N TRP A 39 -17.80 2.44 -11.40
CA TRP A 39 -16.74 3.45 -11.38
C TRP A 39 -15.34 2.84 -11.29
N LEU A 40 -15.07 1.92 -10.35
CA LEU A 40 -13.76 1.25 -10.26
C LEU A 40 -13.43 0.50 -11.55
N ARG A 41 -14.39 -0.22 -12.12
CA ARG A 41 -14.21 -0.89 -13.43
C ARG A 41 -13.85 0.10 -14.53
N SER A 42 -14.42 1.31 -14.50
CA SER A 42 -14.06 2.36 -15.45
C SER A 42 -12.61 2.78 -15.34
N ILE A 43 -12.03 2.85 -14.13
CA ILE A 43 -10.61 3.19 -13.94
C ILE A 43 -9.71 2.13 -14.58
N ASN A 44 -10.04 0.85 -14.38
CA ASN A 44 -9.30 -0.27 -14.98
C ASN A 44 -9.30 -0.22 -16.53
N GLN A 45 -10.37 0.28 -17.14
CA GLN A 45 -10.52 0.33 -18.59
C GLN A 45 -9.88 1.57 -19.26
N ARG A 46 -9.32 2.50 -18.48
CA ARG A 46 -8.79 3.74 -19.04
C ARG A 46 -7.49 3.52 -19.78
N GLU A 47 -7.43 4.12 -20.96
CA GLU A 47 -6.22 4.22 -21.75
C GLU A 47 -5.32 5.36 -21.23
N GLY A 48 -4.02 5.16 -21.35
CA GLY A 48 -2.98 6.16 -21.12
C GLY A 48 -1.66 5.64 -21.66
N LYS A 49 -0.75 6.54 -22.04
CA LYS A 49 0.57 6.14 -22.58
C LYS A 49 1.70 6.80 -21.77
N PRO A 50 2.46 6.03 -20.97
CA PRO A 50 2.15 4.68 -20.46
C PRO A 50 1.17 4.70 -19.28
N ILE A 51 1.02 5.82 -18.56
CA ILE A 51 0.23 5.89 -17.33
C ILE A 51 -1.21 6.35 -17.62
N PRO A 52 -2.25 5.62 -17.15
CA PRO A 52 -3.64 6.05 -17.23
C PRO A 52 -3.89 7.38 -16.51
N SER A 53 -4.74 8.23 -17.08
CA SER A 53 -5.19 9.46 -16.41
C SER A 53 -6.27 9.14 -15.37
N VAL A 54 -6.12 9.75 -14.20
CA VAL A 54 -7.08 9.66 -13.09
C VAL A 54 -7.28 11.09 -12.59
N LYS A 55 -8.53 11.52 -12.41
CA LYS A 55 -8.81 12.87 -11.92
C LYS A 55 -8.50 12.97 -10.43
N GLU A 56 -8.28 14.18 -9.94
CA GLU A 56 -7.90 14.43 -8.55
C GLU A 56 -8.96 13.94 -7.54
N ASP A 57 -10.24 14.20 -7.82
CA ASP A 57 -11.37 13.72 -7.00
C ASP A 57 -11.43 12.19 -6.94
N GLU A 58 -11.11 11.52 -8.04
CA GLU A 58 -11.02 10.06 -8.09
C GLU A 58 -9.83 9.51 -7.30
N LEU A 59 -8.73 10.27 -7.19
CA LEU A 59 -7.62 9.91 -6.31
C LEU A 59 -8.04 9.99 -4.83
N TRP A 60 -8.94 10.92 -4.47
CA TRP A 60 -9.49 11.00 -3.11
C TRP A 60 -10.39 9.79 -2.80
N ASP A 61 -11.22 9.37 -3.76
CA ASP A 61 -12.06 8.19 -3.59
C ASP A 61 -11.25 6.89 -3.51
N LEU A 62 -10.21 6.74 -4.34
CA LEU A 62 -9.26 5.62 -4.24
C LEU A 62 -8.51 5.64 -2.90
N TYR A 63 -8.17 6.82 -2.39
CA TYR A 63 -7.52 6.96 -1.10
C TYR A 63 -8.47 6.52 0.02
N ALA A 64 -9.73 6.94 -0.03
CA ALA A 64 -10.75 6.49 0.93
C ALA A 64 -10.95 4.96 0.89
N LEU A 65 -10.96 4.35 -0.31
CA LEU A 65 -10.99 2.89 -0.45
C LEU A 65 -9.75 2.24 0.17
N SER A 66 -8.56 2.80 -0.03
CA SER A 66 -7.33 2.25 0.55
C SER A 66 -7.37 2.22 2.08
N ARG A 67 -7.97 3.24 2.72
CA ARG A 67 -8.19 3.26 4.17
C ARG A 67 -9.19 2.21 4.65
N VAL A 68 -10.20 1.88 3.85
CA VAL A 68 -11.10 0.74 4.14
C VAL A 68 -10.27 -0.54 4.18
N PHE A 69 -9.36 -0.74 3.22
CA PHE A 69 -8.46 -1.91 3.22
C PHE A 69 -7.51 -1.90 4.42
N ASP A 70 -6.89 -0.77 4.76
CA ASP A 70 -6.02 -0.66 5.95
C ASP A 70 -6.76 -1.09 7.23
N LEU A 71 -8.03 -0.68 7.41
CA LEU A 71 -8.86 -1.11 8.53
C LEU A 71 -9.15 -2.62 8.53
N LEU A 72 -9.57 -3.18 7.39
CA LEU A 72 -9.85 -4.61 7.27
C LEU A 72 -8.60 -5.45 7.54
N LEU A 73 -7.42 -4.97 7.13
CA LEU A 73 -6.16 -5.64 7.36
C LEU A 73 -5.75 -5.72 8.83
N LEU A 74 -6.28 -4.88 9.71
CA LEU A 74 -5.96 -4.93 11.15
C LEU A 74 -6.25 -6.30 11.75
N ARG A 75 -7.23 -7.03 11.20
CA ARG A 75 -7.64 -8.36 11.65
C ARG A 75 -6.63 -9.47 11.34
N PHE A 76 -5.78 -9.25 10.35
CA PHE A 76 -4.78 -10.23 9.90
C PHE A 76 -3.37 -9.93 10.43
N GLN A 77 -3.25 -8.95 11.33
CA GLN A 77 -1.99 -8.51 11.90
C GLN A 77 -1.83 -8.99 13.33
N ASP A 78 -0.61 -9.37 13.66
CA ASP A 78 -0.21 -9.57 15.05
C ASP A 78 -0.15 -8.21 15.78
N GLY A 79 -0.37 -8.23 17.10
CA GLY A 79 -0.63 -7.04 17.94
C GLY A 79 0.40 -5.91 17.83
N GLY A 80 -0.03 -4.70 18.23
CA GLY A 80 0.71 -3.44 18.15
C GLY A 80 0.44 -2.49 19.31
N ALA A 81 1.00 -1.28 19.30
CA ALA A 81 0.83 -0.28 20.36
C ALA A 81 -0.64 0.13 20.63
N GLU A 82 -1.53 -0.04 19.64
CA GLU A 82 -2.99 0.10 19.76
C GLU A 82 -3.67 -1.27 19.94
N ALA A 83 -3.27 -2.01 20.99
CA ALA A 83 -3.67 -3.41 21.22
C ALA A 83 -5.16 -3.60 21.55
N ASP A 84 -5.92 -2.52 21.79
CA ASP A 84 -7.27 -2.61 22.34
C ASP A 84 -8.33 -2.97 21.29
N TRP A 85 -8.03 -2.86 19.99
CA TRP A 85 -8.97 -3.22 18.93
C TRP A 85 -8.34 -4.07 17.84
N ASP A 86 -8.92 -5.25 17.62
CA ASP A 86 -8.45 -6.20 16.61
C ASP A 86 -8.71 -5.75 15.16
N GLY A 87 -9.49 -4.69 14.96
CA GLY A 87 -10.06 -4.35 13.66
C GLY A 87 -11.40 -5.04 13.43
N PRO A 88 -12.05 -4.79 12.29
CA PRO A 88 -13.33 -5.41 11.97
C PRO A 88 -13.21 -6.93 11.92
N HIS A 89 -14.14 -7.63 12.55
CA HIS A 89 -14.19 -9.10 12.52
C HIS A 89 -14.58 -9.59 11.12
N ILE A 90 -13.58 -10.06 10.38
CA ILE A 90 -13.71 -10.60 9.03
C ILE A 90 -12.74 -11.78 8.83
N SER A 91 -13.18 -12.81 8.12
CA SER A 91 -12.33 -13.93 7.69
C SER A 91 -11.57 -13.60 6.41
N THR A 92 -10.55 -14.41 6.08
CA THR A 92 -9.84 -14.27 4.80
C THR A 92 -10.77 -14.48 3.60
N ASP A 93 -11.70 -15.43 3.68
CA ASP A 93 -12.64 -15.70 2.58
C ASP A 93 -13.59 -14.52 2.35
N GLU A 94 -14.14 -13.94 3.42
CA GLU A 94 -15.00 -12.75 3.33
C GLU A 94 -14.24 -11.53 2.80
N PHE A 95 -12.97 -11.34 3.20
CA PHE A 95 -12.12 -10.30 2.64
C PHE A 95 -11.91 -10.49 1.13
N LEU A 96 -11.68 -11.73 0.69
CA LEU A 96 -11.53 -12.07 -0.73
C LEU A 96 -12.83 -11.86 -1.50
N GLU A 97 -13.97 -12.23 -0.94
CA GLU A 97 -15.29 -12.01 -1.53
C GLU A 97 -15.58 -10.52 -1.70
N PHE A 98 -15.37 -9.72 -0.64
CA PHE A 98 -15.50 -8.26 -0.67
C PHE A 98 -14.61 -7.65 -1.76
N THR A 99 -13.35 -8.07 -1.83
CA THR A 99 -12.39 -7.60 -2.84
C THR A 99 -12.87 -7.92 -4.26
N LYS A 100 -13.33 -9.16 -4.50
CA LYS A 100 -13.85 -9.58 -5.81
C LYS A 100 -15.12 -8.86 -6.21
N ALA A 101 -15.97 -8.47 -5.25
CA ALA A 101 -17.22 -7.75 -5.53
C ALA A 101 -16.96 -6.40 -6.24
N PHE A 102 -15.85 -5.72 -5.94
CA PHE A 102 -15.40 -4.51 -6.63
C PHE A 102 -14.83 -4.75 -8.03
N GLY A 103 -14.66 -6.00 -8.46
CA GLY A 103 -13.92 -6.34 -9.68
C GLY A 103 -12.41 -6.16 -9.53
N LEU A 104 -11.90 -6.11 -8.31
CA LEU A 104 -10.46 -6.13 -8.03
C LEU A 104 -9.93 -7.56 -8.20
N THR A 105 -8.66 -7.65 -8.60
CA THR A 105 -7.97 -8.92 -8.76
C THR A 105 -7.06 -9.16 -7.56
N VAL A 106 -7.16 -10.37 -7.01
CA VAL A 106 -6.26 -10.84 -5.95
C VAL A 106 -5.11 -11.59 -6.61
N VAL A 107 -3.87 -11.20 -6.29
CA VAL A 107 -2.67 -11.82 -6.85
C VAL A 107 -1.75 -12.34 -5.74
N THR A 108 -1.11 -13.48 -5.97
CA THR A 108 -0.14 -14.11 -5.07
C THR A 108 1.14 -14.49 -5.83
N PRO A 109 1.97 -13.51 -6.25
CA PRO A 109 3.20 -13.80 -6.99
C PRO A 109 4.15 -14.69 -6.18
N THR A 110 4.68 -15.75 -6.81
CA THR A 110 5.52 -16.74 -6.11
C THR A 110 6.91 -16.22 -5.73
N SER A 111 7.32 -15.07 -6.26
CA SER A 111 8.61 -14.44 -5.99
C SER A 111 8.42 -13.09 -5.30
N TYR A 112 9.29 -12.79 -4.32
CA TYR A 112 9.27 -11.50 -3.65
C TYR A 112 9.56 -10.35 -4.64
N SER A 113 8.88 -9.23 -4.41
CA SER A 113 8.99 -7.99 -5.19
C SER A 113 8.46 -6.88 -4.32
N ALA A 114 9.23 -5.81 -4.15
CA ALA A 114 8.81 -4.63 -3.40
C ALA A 114 7.52 -3.99 -3.97
N PHE A 115 7.20 -4.24 -5.24
CA PHE A 115 5.94 -3.76 -5.82
C PHE A 115 4.71 -4.47 -5.24
N TYR A 116 4.72 -5.80 -5.22
CA TYR A 116 3.56 -6.60 -4.82
C TYR A 116 3.49 -6.86 -3.32
N HIS A 117 4.61 -6.71 -2.62
CA HIS A 117 4.77 -7.25 -1.27
C HIS A 117 5.17 -6.19 -0.25
N GLU A 118 4.53 -6.29 0.90
CA GLU A 118 4.95 -5.66 2.16
C GLU A 118 5.63 -6.72 3.01
N VAL A 119 6.81 -6.41 3.55
CA VAL A 119 7.54 -7.30 4.44
C VAL A 119 6.90 -7.24 5.83
N VAL A 120 6.38 -8.37 6.30
CA VAL A 120 5.76 -8.49 7.63
C VAL A 120 6.72 -9.13 8.61
N LYS A 121 7.46 -10.14 8.15
CA LYS A 121 8.42 -10.89 8.96
C LYS A 121 9.55 -11.43 8.10
N VAL A 122 10.77 -11.43 8.63
CA VAL A 122 11.96 -11.95 7.98
C VAL A 122 12.63 -12.96 8.90
N GLU A 123 12.72 -14.20 8.42
CA GLU A 123 13.58 -15.21 9.00
C GLU A 123 14.92 -15.25 8.26
N LEU A 124 16.01 -15.20 9.02
CA LEU A 124 17.34 -15.31 8.43
C LEU A 124 17.58 -16.73 7.91
N SER A 125 18.21 -16.82 6.74
CA SER A 125 18.66 -18.08 6.16
C SER A 125 20.13 -18.02 5.82
N ASP A 126 20.87 -19.06 6.22
CA ASP A 126 22.27 -19.26 5.84
C ASP A 126 22.45 -19.69 4.38
N LYS A 127 21.34 -19.95 3.67
CA LYS A 127 21.38 -20.26 2.24
C LYS A 127 21.82 -19.02 1.47
N LEU A 128 22.83 -19.19 0.62
CA LEU A 128 23.35 -18.18 -0.32
C LEU A 128 22.35 -17.88 -1.47
N SER A 129 21.06 -17.68 -1.16
CA SER A 129 20.09 -17.19 -2.13
C SER A 129 20.33 -15.70 -2.38
N ARG A 130 20.29 -15.29 -3.64
CA ARG A 130 20.37 -13.87 -4.02
C ARG A 130 19.04 -13.14 -3.90
N ALA A 131 17.95 -13.85 -3.62
CA ALA A 131 16.61 -13.27 -3.48
C ALA A 131 15.89 -13.83 -2.24
N PRO A 132 15.04 -13.02 -1.57
CA PRO A 132 14.17 -13.51 -0.51
C PRO A 132 13.17 -14.54 -1.06
N ALA A 133 12.87 -15.56 -0.27
CA ALA A 133 11.85 -16.55 -0.59
C ALA A 133 10.61 -16.35 0.30
N ILE A 134 9.42 -16.39 -0.31
CA ILE A 134 8.16 -16.24 0.42
C ILE A 134 7.86 -17.54 1.18
N LYS A 135 7.68 -17.44 2.49
CA LYS A 135 7.22 -18.54 3.35
C LYS A 135 5.71 -18.63 3.39
N ALA A 136 5.06 -17.49 3.59
CA ALA A 136 3.63 -17.39 3.80
C ALA A 136 3.11 -16.00 3.42
N TYR A 137 1.83 -15.94 3.07
CA TYR A 137 1.05 -14.70 3.00
C TYR A 137 0.24 -14.54 4.28
N ARG A 138 0.27 -13.34 4.86
CA ARG A 138 -0.64 -12.92 5.94
C ARG A 138 -1.93 -12.32 5.39
N TRP A 139 -1.82 -11.59 4.29
CA TRP A 139 -2.95 -11.12 3.46
C TRP A 139 -2.48 -11.00 2.00
N PRO A 140 -3.38 -11.10 1.02
CA PRO A 140 -2.99 -11.13 -0.37
C PRO A 140 -2.76 -9.73 -0.96
N CYS A 141 -2.13 -9.67 -2.13
CA CYS A 141 -2.00 -8.44 -2.91
C CYS A 141 -3.27 -8.19 -3.73
N VAL A 142 -3.69 -6.93 -3.84
CA VAL A 142 -4.91 -6.52 -4.55
C VAL A 142 -4.59 -5.49 -5.62
N MET A 143 -5.09 -5.75 -6.83
CA MET A 143 -4.88 -4.94 -8.02
C MET A 143 -6.22 -4.47 -8.60
N LEU A 144 -6.26 -3.24 -9.08
CA LEU A 144 -7.29 -2.73 -9.98
C LEU A 144 -6.72 -2.68 -11.40
N GLY A 145 -6.86 -3.78 -12.14
CA GLY A 145 -6.15 -3.95 -13.39
C GLY A 145 -4.64 -3.90 -13.19
N ASN A 146 -4.02 -2.85 -13.73
CA ASN A 146 -2.58 -2.60 -13.62
C ASN A 146 -2.20 -1.76 -12.39
N LEU A 147 -3.17 -1.14 -11.70
CA LEU A 147 -2.94 -0.29 -10.53
C LEU A 147 -2.88 -1.15 -9.26
N LEU A 148 -1.84 -0.95 -8.44
CA LEU A 148 -1.74 -1.55 -7.11
C LEU A 148 -2.67 -0.83 -6.14
N ILE A 149 -3.59 -1.58 -5.51
CA ILE A 149 -4.46 -1.07 -4.43
C ILE A 149 -3.86 -1.39 -3.07
N LEU A 150 -3.43 -2.63 -2.88
CA LEU A 150 -2.92 -3.13 -1.61
C LEU A 150 -1.78 -4.13 -1.85
N ARG A 151 -0.68 -3.98 -1.11
CA ARG A 151 0.42 -4.97 -1.12
C ARG A 151 0.06 -6.18 -0.28
N GLY A 152 0.47 -7.36 -0.76
CA GLY A 152 0.37 -8.59 -0.01
C GLY A 152 1.40 -8.63 1.12
N GLY A 153 0.94 -8.89 2.34
CA GLY A 153 1.81 -9.05 3.49
C GLY A 153 2.45 -10.41 3.46
N VAL A 154 3.77 -10.46 3.45
CA VAL A 154 4.51 -11.71 3.35
C VAL A 154 5.49 -11.90 4.50
N GLU A 155 5.61 -13.15 4.89
CA GLU A 155 6.74 -13.65 5.66
C GLU A 155 7.78 -14.20 4.71
N LEU A 156 9.04 -13.85 4.93
CA LEU A 156 10.14 -14.17 4.04
C LEU A 156 11.23 -14.95 4.78
N THR A 157 11.96 -15.80 4.05
CA THR A 157 13.34 -16.13 4.41
C THR A 157 14.30 -15.30 3.56
N SER A 158 15.33 -14.73 4.16
CA SER A 158 16.32 -13.91 3.44
C SER A 158 17.71 -13.99 4.07
N GLY A 159 18.74 -13.71 3.27
CA GLY A 159 20.08 -13.42 3.80
C GLY A 159 20.12 -12.03 4.44
N ALA A 160 20.92 -11.87 5.50
CA ALA A 160 21.03 -10.63 6.26
C ALA A 160 21.56 -9.42 5.45
N ASN A 161 22.28 -9.68 4.35
CA ASN A 161 22.75 -8.67 3.41
C ASN A 161 21.66 -8.22 2.41
N ILE A 162 20.52 -8.92 2.35
CA ILE A 162 19.41 -8.62 1.45
C ILE A 162 18.27 -7.94 2.22
N LEU A 163 17.89 -8.47 3.39
CA LEU A 163 16.91 -7.86 4.27
C LEU A 163 17.45 -7.96 5.69
N SER A 164 17.46 -6.84 6.41
CA SER A 164 17.75 -6.81 7.84
C SER A 164 16.42 -6.95 8.59
N PRO A 165 16.18 -8.04 9.35
CA PRO A 165 14.92 -8.20 10.09
C PRO A 165 14.62 -7.02 11.01
N ASP A 166 15.61 -6.54 11.76
CA ASP A 166 15.46 -5.42 12.69
C ASP A 166 15.00 -4.14 11.98
N VAL A 167 15.41 -3.93 10.73
CA VAL A 167 15.00 -2.75 9.95
C VAL A 167 13.68 -3.01 9.22
N ALA A 168 13.59 -4.11 8.46
CA ALA A 168 12.47 -4.40 7.59
C ALA A 168 11.15 -4.61 8.36
N GLU A 169 11.21 -5.08 9.60
CA GLU A 169 10.03 -5.28 10.44
C GLU A 169 9.64 -4.00 11.21
N ASN A 170 10.59 -3.10 11.50
CA ASN A 170 10.35 -1.97 12.44
C ASN A 170 10.43 -0.57 11.80
N SER A 171 10.95 -0.43 10.58
CA SER A 171 11.00 0.86 9.88
C SER A 171 9.59 1.41 9.62
N THR A 172 9.46 2.74 9.71
CA THR A 172 8.20 3.43 9.40
C THR A 172 7.70 3.07 8.01
N LEU A 173 6.44 2.67 7.92
CA LEU A 173 5.72 2.45 6.68
C LEU A 173 5.10 3.76 6.18
N TYR A 174 5.64 4.32 5.12
CA TYR A 174 5.13 5.52 4.45
C TYR A 174 3.94 5.22 3.54
N TRP A 175 3.11 6.23 3.27
CA TRP A 175 1.85 6.09 2.52
C TRP A 175 0.91 5.04 3.12
N THR A 176 0.87 4.92 4.44
CA THR A 176 0.00 3.96 5.14
C THR A 176 -0.68 4.63 6.30
N TYR A 177 -2.01 4.60 6.27
CA TYR A 177 -2.81 5.33 7.23
C TYR A 177 -2.84 4.63 8.59
N ARG A 178 -2.88 3.28 8.59
CA ARG A 178 -2.91 2.49 9.83
C ARG A 178 -2.23 1.12 9.71
N ARG A 179 -1.40 0.78 10.70
CA ARG A 179 -0.76 -0.54 10.90
C ARG A 179 -0.54 -0.81 12.40
N LYS A 180 -0.58 -2.09 12.82
CA LYS A 180 -0.31 -2.53 14.21
C LYS A 180 1.15 -2.87 14.47
N GLY A 181 1.76 -3.66 13.59
CA GLY A 181 3.06 -4.27 13.87
C GLY A 181 4.28 -3.34 13.79
N ARG A 182 4.12 -2.09 13.32
CA ARG A 182 5.23 -1.15 13.14
C ARG A 182 4.77 0.30 12.98
N PRO A 183 5.64 1.30 13.19
CA PRO A 183 5.33 2.70 12.89
C PRO A 183 4.88 2.89 11.44
N HIS A 184 4.02 3.87 11.22
CA HIS A 184 3.47 4.21 9.91
C HIS A 184 3.26 5.71 9.81
N GLN A 185 3.34 6.24 8.60
CA GLN A 185 3.13 7.65 8.31
C GLN A 185 2.37 7.79 7.00
N ASP A 186 1.40 8.69 6.99
CA ASP A 186 0.63 9.06 5.82
C ASP A 186 0.48 10.57 5.72
N LEU A 187 0.38 11.09 4.50
CA LEU A 187 0.23 12.53 4.25
C LEU A 187 -1.01 13.13 4.89
N SER A 188 -2.02 12.32 5.21
CA SER A 188 -3.26 12.75 5.84
C SER A 188 -3.15 12.89 7.37
N HIS A 189 -2.11 12.35 8.01
CA HIS A 189 -1.88 12.51 9.44
C HIS A 189 -1.63 13.99 9.79
N GLY A 190 -2.18 14.45 10.92
CA GLY A 190 -2.09 15.85 11.35
C GLY A 190 -3.08 16.80 10.66
N TRP A 191 -3.81 16.36 9.62
CA TRP A 191 -4.86 17.17 8.98
C TRP A 191 -6.20 17.05 9.73
N GLY A 192 -7.02 18.10 9.63
CA GLY A 192 -8.38 18.09 10.16
C GLY A 192 -9.26 17.00 9.54
N SER A 193 -10.31 16.61 10.27
CA SER A 193 -11.17 15.45 9.96
C SER A 193 -11.76 15.42 8.54
N ASN A 194 -11.97 16.58 7.92
CA ASN A 194 -12.42 16.71 6.54
C ASN A 194 -11.27 16.85 5.53
N SER A 195 -10.20 17.55 5.89
CA SER A 195 -9.08 17.82 4.99
C SER A 195 -8.26 16.57 4.69
N GLN A 196 -8.17 15.64 5.65
CA GLN A 196 -7.47 14.35 5.47
C GLN A 196 -8.01 13.50 4.31
N TRP A 197 -9.28 13.70 3.90
CA TRP A 197 -9.90 12.95 2.81
C TRP A 197 -9.59 13.52 1.42
N ARG A 198 -8.87 14.65 1.35
CA ARG A 198 -8.34 15.21 0.10
C ARG A 198 -6.91 14.78 -0.18
N THR A 199 -6.40 13.81 0.57
CA THR A 199 -5.13 13.16 0.25
C THR A 199 -5.29 12.35 -1.03
N ALA A 200 -4.40 12.57 -1.99
CA ALA A 200 -4.39 11.83 -3.24
C ALA A 200 -3.84 10.40 -3.01
N PHE A 201 -4.51 9.40 -3.58
CA PHE A 201 -4.02 8.03 -3.56
C PHE A 201 -2.69 7.89 -4.30
N ARG A 202 -1.70 7.25 -3.66
CA ARG A 202 -0.44 6.88 -4.30
C ARG A 202 -0.70 5.85 -5.40
N ARG A 203 -0.25 6.16 -6.62
CA ARG A 203 -0.40 5.26 -7.77
C ARG A 203 0.90 4.54 -8.11
N ASP A 204 0.90 3.22 -7.91
CA ASP A 204 1.93 2.30 -8.38
C ASP A 204 1.33 1.40 -9.48
N TYR A 205 1.99 1.22 -10.62
CA TYR A 205 1.47 0.44 -11.76
C TYR A 205 2.42 -0.65 -12.23
N VAL A 206 1.88 -1.76 -12.73
CA VAL A 206 2.60 -2.69 -13.61
C VAL A 206 2.04 -2.56 -15.02
N ILE A 207 2.85 -2.10 -15.98
CA ILE A 207 2.42 -1.91 -17.37
C ILE A 207 3.44 -2.52 -18.29
N GLY A 208 3.04 -3.58 -19.00
CA GLY A 208 3.96 -4.44 -19.74
C GLY A 208 5.02 -5.01 -18.80
N ASN A 209 6.29 -4.86 -19.18
CA ASN A 209 7.43 -5.33 -18.38
C ASN A 209 8.02 -4.22 -17.50
N VAL A 210 7.22 -3.26 -17.04
CA VAL A 210 7.71 -2.16 -16.20
C VAL A 210 6.82 -1.96 -14.98
N GLN A 211 7.46 -1.89 -13.82
CA GLN A 211 6.85 -1.43 -12.57
C GLN A 211 7.12 0.07 -12.41
N TYR A 212 6.08 0.84 -12.19
CA TYR A 212 6.14 2.27 -11.91
C TYR A 212 5.75 2.51 -10.47
N PHE A 213 6.55 3.29 -9.75
CA PHE A 213 6.34 3.63 -8.35
C PHE A 213 6.03 5.12 -8.23
N ASN A 214 4.93 5.42 -7.54
CA ASN A 214 4.44 6.76 -7.24
C ASN A 214 4.45 7.69 -8.46
N VAL A 215 3.69 7.33 -9.50
CA VAL A 215 3.76 8.00 -10.82
C VAL A 215 3.49 9.51 -10.79
N ASP A 216 2.81 9.99 -9.75
CA ASP A 216 2.50 11.40 -9.51
C ASP A 216 3.61 12.16 -8.77
N GLY A 217 4.68 11.47 -8.36
CA GLY A 217 5.87 12.06 -7.77
C GLY A 217 6.54 13.07 -8.72
N LYS A 218 6.99 14.18 -8.14
CA LYS A 218 7.63 15.28 -8.86
C LYS A 218 9.11 15.02 -9.14
N GLN A 219 9.76 14.21 -8.31
CA GLN A 219 11.19 13.96 -8.32
C GLN A 219 11.47 12.60 -8.95
N ASP A 220 12.04 12.64 -10.15
CA ASP A 220 12.36 11.43 -10.91
C ASP A 220 13.74 10.89 -10.49
N LEU A 221 13.76 9.81 -9.70
CA LEU A 221 14.99 9.21 -9.20
C LEU A 221 15.81 8.52 -10.32
N GLN A 222 15.30 8.42 -11.55
CA GLN A 222 16.06 8.01 -12.74
C GLN A 222 16.58 9.19 -13.57
N ALA A 223 16.37 10.42 -13.12
CA ALA A 223 16.96 11.60 -13.75
C ALA A 223 18.50 11.46 -13.86
N LYS A 224 19.09 12.25 -14.75
CA LYS A 224 20.54 12.27 -14.99
C LYS A 224 21.08 13.70 -14.96
N GLY A 225 22.39 13.82 -14.71
CA GLY A 225 23.11 15.10 -14.70
C GLY A 225 22.57 16.04 -13.63
N GLU A 226 22.55 17.34 -13.91
CA GLU A 226 22.14 18.39 -12.97
C GLU A 226 20.77 18.16 -12.35
N LYS A 227 19.82 17.55 -13.07
CA LYS A 227 18.49 17.28 -12.52
C LYS A 227 18.56 16.30 -11.35
N LEU A 228 19.35 15.23 -11.49
CA LEU A 228 19.56 14.28 -10.39
C LEU A 228 20.31 14.95 -9.24
N THR A 229 21.31 15.76 -9.54
CA THR A 229 22.05 16.53 -8.52
C THR A 229 21.10 17.39 -7.68
N ARG A 230 20.24 18.19 -8.32
CA ARG A 230 19.26 19.04 -7.60
C ARG A 230 18.25 18.24 -6.77
N ILE A 231 17.85 17.05 -7.25
CA ILE A 231 16.98 16.14 -6.51
C ILE A 231 17.69 15.66 -5.25
N LEU A 232 18.95 15.22 -5.35
CA LEU A 232 19.71 14.73 -4.19
C LEU A 232 20.08 15.88 -3.22
N GLU A 233 20.30 17.09 -3.72
CA GLU A 233 20.55 18.27 -2.88
C GLU A 233 19.31 18.71 -2.07
N SER A 234 18.08 18.36 -2.49
CA SER A 234 16.88 18.71 -1.73
C SER A 234 16.70 17.86 -0.47
N ASP A 235 17.37 16.71 -0.40
CA ASP A 235 17.38 15.83 0.77
C ASP A 235 18.78 15.21 0.89
N PRO A 236 19.76 15.99 1.41
CA PRO A 236 21.17 15.59 1.42
C PRO A 236 21.46 14.48 2.44
N GLU A 237 20.51 14.17 3.32
CA GLU A 237 20.66 13.12 4.35
C GLU A 237 20.51 11.72 3.75
N LEU A 238 19.82 11.60 2.62
CA LEU A 238 19.58 10.34 1.94
C LEU A 238 20.34 10.25 0.61
N THR A 239 21.04 9.14 0.44
CA THR A 239 21.62 8.75 -0.84
C THR A 239 20.52 8.34 -1.83
N LEU A 240 20.86 8.28 -3.12
CA LEU A 240 19.94 7.80 -4.14
C LEU A 240 19.42 6.39 -3.85
N GLU A 241 20.28 5.48 -3.38
CA GLU A 241 19.91 4.10 -3.08
C GLU A 241 18.89 4.03 -1.93
N GLU A 242 19.09 4.81 -0.88
CA GLU A 242 18.19 4.89 0.28
C GLU A 242 16.82 5.47 -0.11
N ARG A 243 16.78 6.48 -0.99
CA ARG A 243 15.52 7.03 -1.51
C ARG A 243 14.77 6.04 -2.39
N VAL A 244 15.49 5.31 -3.26
CA VAL A 244 14.89 4.22 -4.05
C VAL A 244 14.37 3.11 -3.14
N GLU A 245 15.11 2.76 -2.08
CA GLU A 245 14.70 1.77 -1.09
C GLU A 245 13.39 2.19 -0.39
N LEU A 246 13.33 3.41 0.15
CA LEU A 246 12.12 3.99 0.77
C LEU A 246 10.95 4.03 -0.18
N LEU A 247 11.16 4.52 -1.40
CA LEU A 247 10.08 4.65 -2.38
C LEU A 247 9.51 3.28 -2.76
N THR A 248 10.38 2.31 -3.05
CA THR A 248 9.98 1.00 -3.58
C THR A 248 9.40 0.12 -2.49
N ASN A 249 10.02 0.05 -1.31
CA ASN A 249 9.54 -0.76 -0.18
C ASN A 249 8.52 -0.03 0.71
N ARG A 250 8.32 1.28 0.50
CA ARG A 250 7.55 2.18 1.40
C ARG A 250 8.16 2.31 2.80
N CYS A 251 9.38 1.84 2.99
CA CYS A 251 10.11 1.82 4.25
C CYS A 251 11.57 1.46 3.96
N PHE A 252 12.44 1.54 4.96
CA PHE A 252 13.72 0.86 4.88
C PHE A 252 13.56 -0.63 5.17
N VAL A 253 14.39 -1.43 4.50
CA VAL A 253 14.50 -2.87 4.68
C VAL A 253 15.95 -3.33 4.92
N LYS A 254 16.92 -2.43 4.74
CA LYS A 254 18.36 -2.59 4.99
C LYS A 254 18.96 -1.37 5.66
N CYS A 255 18.60 -0.16 5.22
CA CYS A 255 19.15 1.07 5.77
C CYS A 255 18.71 1.28 7.23
N ALA A 256 19.68 1.46 8.13
CA ALA A 256 19.43 1.61 9.57
C ALA A 256 19.40 3.09 10.03
N LYS A 257 19.26 4.04 9.09
CA LYS A 257 19.09 5.47 9.45
C LYS A 257 17.76 5.70 10.17
N PRO A 258 17.65 6.81 10.94
CA PRO A 258 16.35 7.26 11.46
C PRO A 258 15.28 7.32 10.35
N HIS A 259 14.05 6.95 10.69
CA HIS A 259 12.97 6.71 9.73
C HIS A 259 11.64 7.35 10.14
N ASP A 260 11.64 8.24 11.12
CA ASP A 260 10.45 8.90 11.67
C ASP A 260 10.11 10.22 10.95
N GLU A 261 11.11 10.95 10.44
CA GLU A 261 10.94 12.30 9.90
C GLU A 261 11.38 12.47 8.42
N LEU A 262 11.34 11.41 7.61
CA LEU A 262 11.69 11.49 6.18
C LEU A 262 10.50 11.96 5.31
N TRP A 263 10.78 12.41 4.09
CA TRP A 263 9.77 12.93 3.14
C TRP A 263 9.84 12.27 1.75
N PRO A 264 9.52 10.97 1.61
CA PRO A 264 9.68 10.26 0.35
C PRO A 264 8.53 10.51 -0.66
N TYR A 265 7.54 11.34 -0.30
CA TYR A 265 6.26 11.49 -1.00
C TYR A 265 6.35 12.09 -2.41
N ASP A 266 7.38 12.90 -2.68
CA ASP A 266 7.58 13.51 -3.99
C ASP A 266 8.40 12.62 -4.95
N ASP A 267 8.94 11.49 -4.50
CA ASP A 267 9.80 10.63 -5.32
C ASP A 267 9.02 9.71 -6.23
N ARG A 268 9.52 9.49 -7.45
CA ARG A 268 9.05 8.48 -8.39
C ARG A 268 10.21 7.71 -9.00
N PHE A 269 9.93 6.46 -9.39
CA PHE A 269 10.92 5.56 -9.98
C PHE A 269 10.23 4.50 -10.82
N GLN A 270 10.98 3.85 -11.71
CA GLN A 270 10.47 2.72 -12.49
C GLN A 270 11.52 1.62 -12.63
N ILE A 271 11.08 0.37 -12.67
CA ILE A 271 11.95 -0.80 -12.77
C ILE A 271 11.47 -1.64 -13.94
N ALA A 272 12.37 -1.94 -14.88
CA ALA A 272 12.10 -2.92 -15.93
C ALA A 272 12.18 -4.33 -15.32
N LEU A 273 11.15 -5.13 -15.58
CA LEU A 273 11.10 -6.55 -15.26
C LEU A 273 11.99 -7.31 -16.24
N SER A 274 12.91 -8.10 -15.70
CA SER A 274 13.80 -9.00 -16.45
C SER A 274 13.09 -10.26 -16.90
#